data_AF-C6HTX3-F1
#
_entry.id   AF-C6HTX3-F1
#
_cell.length_a   1.000
_cell.length_b   1.000
_cell.length_c   1.000
_cell.angle_alpha   90.00
_cell.angle_beta   90.00
_cell.angle_gamma   90.00
#
_symmetry.space_group_name_H-M   'P 1'
#
loop_
_entity.id
_entity.type
_entity.pdbx_description
1 polymer ?
#
loop_
_entity_poly.entity_id
_entity_poly.type
_entity_poly.pdbx_seq_one_letter_code
_entity_poly.pdbx_strand_id
1 'polypeptide(L)'
;MSGSHPFEKETLVEPLTQDLIPLAGTLVGGILTFSGAYLSTALLGKRQRDTESKNLAVCFSGEIAAIVSIIRKRRYLEHIEGLLRMAKDGKRPPAIKIAVRNPYCTVFRDNAGKIGMLPAPLPSSIVRFYLQVYALLEDFENFREGALDQEPLPTVTRLYEEMAALLSDTIRLGETIGKEVERIYPSPSRIH
;
A
#
# COMPACT_ATOMS: atom_id res chain seq x y z
N MET A 1 99.91 -11.70 28.82
CA MET A 1 99.23 -12.62 27.88
C MET A 1 97.95 -13.10 28.53
N SER A 2 96.82 -13.04 27.79
CA SER A 2 95.58 -13.81 27.96
C SER A 2 94.86 -13.70 29.32
N GLY A 3 93.67 -13.13 29.47
CA GLY A 3 92.54 -13.01 28.54
C GLY A 3 91.45 -14.00 28.96
N SER A 4 90.41 -13.52 29.64
CA SER A 4 89.16 -14.27 29.83
C SER A 4 88.02 -13.30 30.21
N HIS A 5 87.41 -12.72 29.18
CA HIS A 5 86.14 -12.00 29.32
C HIS A 5 84.98 -13.01 29.38
N PRO A 6 84.03 -12.87 30.31
CA PRO A 6 82.82 -13.66 30.32
C PRO A 6 81.87 -13.17 29.21
N PHE A 7 81.52 -14.08 28.30
CA PHE A 7 80.46 -13.85 27.31
C PHE A 7 79.11 -13.88 28.03
N GLU A 8 78.53 -12.69 28.21
CA GLU A 8 77.15 -12.51 28.64
C GLU A 8 76.23 -12.92 27.48
N LYS A 9 75.47 -14.01 27.66
CA LYS A 9 74.45 -14.43 26.69
C LYS A 9 73.23 -13.54 26.88
N GLU A 10 73.16 -12.48 26.10
CA GLU A 10 71.98 -11.64 25.97
C GLU A 10 70.85 -12.48 25.35
N THR A 11 69.90 -12.90 26.18
CA THR A 11 68.71 -13.64 25.75
C THR A 11 67.79 -12.69 25.00
N LEU A 12 67.99 -12.58 23.69
CA LEU A 12 67.05 -11.98 22.73
C LEU A 12 65.83 -12.91 22.56
N VAL A 13 65.00 -13.03 23.58
CA VAL A 13 63.69 -13.64 23.43
C VAL A 13 62.68 -12.76 24.16
N GLU A 14 61.68 -12.32 23.39
CA GLU A 14 60.46 -11.60 23.77
C GLU A 14 60.49 -10.06 23.77
N PRO A 15 60.16 -9.47 22.60
CA PRO A 15 59.13 -8.42 22.60
C PRO A 15 57.88 -8.80 21.76
N LEU A 16 57.89 -9.94 21.05
CA LEU A 16 56.83 -10.28 20.09
C LEU A 16 55.46 -10.52 20.72
N THR A 17 55.39 -10.90 22.00
CA THR A 17 54.14 -11.24 22.70
C THR A 17 53.39 -10.02 23.23
N GLN A 18 54.07 -8.89 23.48
CA GLN A 18 53.43 -7.67 24.00
C GLN A 18 52.66 -6.88 22.93
N ASP A 19 53.07 -6.93 21.66
CA ASP A 19 52.40 -6.22 20.56
C ASP A 19 51.20 -6.98 19.96
N LEU A 20 51.11 -8.30 20.17
CA LEU A 20 50.03 -9.15 19.66
C LEU A 20 48.70 -8.97 20.41
N ILE A 21 48.76 -8.67 21.71
CA ILE A 21 47.58 -8.48 22.57
C ILE A 21 46.74 -7.25 22.14
N PRO A 22 47.31 -6.04 21.95
CA PRO A 22 46.55 -4.88 21.48
C PRO A 22 46.06 -5.03 20.02
N LEU A 23 46.80 -5.74 19.17
CA LEU A 23 46.37 -6.05 17.79
C LEU A 23 45.14 -6.96 17.80
N ALA A 24 45.15 -8.04 18.60
CA ALA A 24 44.02 -8.95 18.75
C ALA A 24 42.79 -8.23 19.33
N GLY A 25 42.99 -7.37 20.34
CA GLY A 25 41.91 -6.56 20.93
C GLY A 25 41.27 -5.61 19.93
N THR A 26 42.07 -4.96 19.09
CA THR A 26 41.58 -4.04 18.04
C THR A 26 40.81 -4.79 16.95
N LEU A 27 41.27 -6.00 16.59
CA LEU A 27 40.64 -6.82 15.55
C LEU A 27 39.28 -7.39 16.02
N VAL A 28 39.21 -7.87 17.27
CA VAL A 28 37.96 -8.33 17.89
C VAL A 28 36.99 -7.16 18.12
N GLY A 29 37.48 -6.02 18.61
CA GLY A 29 36.68 -4.80 18.80
C GLY A 29 36.13 -4.25 17.48
N GLY A 30 36.94 -4.28 16.42
CA GLY A 30 36.52 -3.91 15.07
C GLY A 30 35.39 -4.80 14.54
N ILE A 31 35.56 -6.13 14.60
CA ILE A 31 34.55 -7.10 14.12
C ILE A 31 33.22 -6.94 14.89
N LEU A 32 33.25 -6.77 16.21
CA LEU A 32 32.04 -6.57 17.02
C LEU A 32 31.33 -5.26 16.67
N THR A 33 32.08 -4.19 16.43
CA THR A 33 31.51 -2.88 16.06
C THR A 33 30.86 -2.93 14.68
N PHE A 34 31.52 -3.55 13.69
CA PHE A 34 30.95 -3.71 12.34
C PHE A 34 29.72 -4.62 12.34
N SER A 35 29.76 -5.74 13.08
CA SER A 35 28.64 -6.67 13.18
C SER A 35 27.45 -6.04 13.90
N GLY A 36 27.69 -5.27 14.97
CA GLY A 36 26.66 -4.54 15.69
C GLY A 36 26.01 -3.43 14.85
N ALA A 37 26.82 -2.67 14.10
CA ALA A 37 26.32 -1.62 13.20
C ALA A 37 25.47 -2.21 12.05
N TYR A 38 25.91 -3.32 11.46
CA TYR A 38 25.17 -4.01 10.41
C TYR A 38 23.85 -4.59 10.92
N LEU A 39 23.87 -5.28 12.07
CA LEU A 39 22.65 -5.86 12.65
C LEU A 39 21.65 -4.77 13.06
N SER A 40 22.13 -3.67 13.64
CA SER A 40 21.31 -2.52 14.02
C SER A 40 20.63 -1.90 12.80
N THR A 41 21.37 -1.63 11.73
CA THR A 41 20.80 -1.04 10.50
C THR A 41 19.80 -1.97 9.81
N ALA A 42 20.05 -3.28 9.77
CA ALA A 42 19.11 -4.26 9.23
C ALA A 42 17.79 -4.31 10.03
N LEU A 43 17.88 -4.33 11.36
CA LEU A 43 16.70 -4.39 12.25
C LEU A 43 15.89 -3.08 12.21
N LEU A 44 16.57 -1.93 12.24
CA LEU A 44 15.95 -0.61 12.12
C LEU A 44 15.24 -0.46 10.77
N GLY A 45 15.90 -0.84 9.68
CA GLY A 45 15.32 -0.78 8.33
C GLY A 45 14.08 -1.63 8.18
N LYS A 46 14.06 -2.83 8.77
CA LYS A 46 12.86 -3.70 8.76
C LYS A 46 11.69 -3.06 9.52
N ARG A 47 11.93 -2.57 10.75
CA ARG A 47 10.88 -1.91 11.55
C ARG A 47 10.31 -0.67 10.87
N GLN A 48 11.18 0.11 10.23
CA GLN A 48 10.77 1.29 9.47
C GLN A 48 9.89 0.91 8.29
N ARG A 49 10.26 -0.13 7.52
CA ARG A 49 9.44 -0.65 6.41
C ARG A 49 8.09 -1.20 6.88
N ASP A 50 8.07 -1.93 7.99
CA ASP A 50 6.83 -2.48 8.55
C ASP A 50 5.87 -1.35 8.98
N THR A 51 6.41 -0.31 9.60
CA THR A 51 5.65 0.88 10.01
C THR A 51 5.13 1.66 8.80
N GLU A 52 5.98 1.86 7.79
CA GLU A 52 5.59 2.54 6.54
C GLU A 52 4.50 1.77 5.80
N SER A 53 4.65 0.43 5.68
CA SER A 53 3.65 -0.46 5.08
C SER A 53 2.31 -0.39 5.82
N LYS A 54 2.32 -0.44 7.16
CA LYS A 54 1.12 -0.27 7.99
C LYS A 54 0.45 1.08 7.76
N ASN A 55 1.20 2.18 7.85
CA ASN A 55 0.64 3.52 7.69
C ASN A 55 0.02 3.68 6.29
N LEU A 56 0.70 3.17 5.27
CA LEU A 56 0.22 3.21 3.90
C LEU A 56 -1.08 2.41 3.74
N ALA A 57 -1.16 1.19 4.29
CA ALA A 57 -2.37 0.38 4.26
C ALA A 57 -3.56 1.07 4.93
N VAL A 58 -3.33 1.69 6.09
CA VAL A 58 -4.37 2.44 6.83
C VAL A 58 -4.82 3.67 6.04
N CYS A 59 -3.91 4.43 5.44
CA CYS A 59 -4.25 5.58 4.59
C CYS A 59 -5.10 5.17 3.38
N PHE A 60 -4.73 4.09 2.69
CA PHE A 60 -5.51 3.54 1.58
C PHE A 60 -6.91 3.11 2.03
N SER A 61 -6.99 2.35 3.13
CA SER A 61 -8.27 1.90 3.70
C SER A 61 -9.18 3.09 4.03
N GLY A 62 -8.62 4.16 4.61
CA GLY A 62 -9.35 5.38 4.91
C GLY A 62 -9.91 6.09 3.67
N GLU A 63 -9.10 6.27 2.63
CA GLU A 63 -9.55 6.86 1.35
C GLU A 63 -10.65 6.02 0.68
N ILE A 64 -10.45 4.70 0.62
CA ILE A 64 -11.42 3.75 0.06
C ILE A 64 -12.74 3.78 0.85
N ALA A 65 -12.67 3.77 2.18
CA ALA A 65 -13.86 3.85 3.04
C ALA A 65 -14.61 5.18 2.84
N ALA A 66 -13.89 6.29 2.67
CA ALA A 66 -14.50 7.58 2.37
C ALA A 66 -15.24 7.56 1.02
N ILE A 67 -14.63 7.00 -0.03
CA ILE A 67 -15.26 6.83 -1.35
C ILE A 67 -16.54 5.98 -1.24
N VAL A 68 -16.45 4.80 -0.61
CA VAL A 68 -17.63 3.92 -0.41
C VAL A 68 -18.73 4.63 0.38
N SER A 69 -18.37 5.38 1.42
CA SER A 69 -19.31 6.16 2.22
C SER A 69 -20.02 7.24 1.38
N ILE A 70 -19.29 7.93 0.50
CA ILE A 70 -19.86 8.92 -0.42
C ILE A 70 -20.85 8.26 -1.39
N ILE A 71 -20.47 7.13 -2.00
CA ILE A 71 -21.32 6.37 -2.92
C ILE A 71 -22.65 5.99 -2.25
N ARG A 72 -22.58 5.48 -1.02
CA ARG A 72 -23.77 5.08 -0.23
C ARG A 72 -24.61 6.28 0.17
N LYS A 73 -23.98 7.33 0.71
CA LYS A 73 -24.70 8.53 1.17
C LYS A 73 -25.45 9.23 0.02
N ARG A 74 -24.89 9.17 -1.20
CA ARG A 74 -25.52 9.72 -2.41
C ARG A 74 -26.44 8.74 -3.13
N ARG A 75 -26.56 7.50 -2.62
CA ARG A 75 -27.46 6.46 -3.13
C ARG A 75 -27.29 6.19 -4.62
N TYR A 76 -26.04 6.20 -5.09
CA TYR A 76 -25.76 6.06 -6.52
C TYR A 76 -26.21 4.71 -7.06
N LEU A 77 -26.01 3.62 -6.30
CA LEU A 77 -26.44 2.30 -6.73
C LEU A 77 -27.96 2.24 -6.89
N GLU A 78 -28.71 2.72 -5.90
CA GLU A 78 -30.17 2.70 -5.96
C GLU A 78 -30.72 3.59 -7.08
N HIS A 79 -30.05 4.71 -7.37
CA HIS A 79 -30.41 5.54 -8.52
C HIS A 79 -30.18 4.81 -9.84
N ILE A 80 -29.03 4.17 -10.03
CA ILE A 80 -28.74 3.39 -11.25
C ILE A 80 -29.71 2.21 -11.39
N GLU A 81 -30.00 1.49 -10.32
CA GLU A 81 -30.99 0.40 -10.33
C GLU A 81 -32.42 0.91 -10.62
N GLY A 82 -32.76 2.12 -10.20
CA GLY A 82 -34.00 2.79 -10.57
C GLY A 82 -34.09 3.02 -12.08
N LEU A 83 -33.04 3.57 -12.68
CA LEU A 83 -32.96 3.83 -14.12
C LEU A 83 -32.96 2.52 -14.93
N LEU A 84 -32.26 1.50 -14.45
CA LEU A 84 -32.26 0.17 -15.06
C LEU A 84 -33.67 -0.45 -15.07
N ARG A 85 -34.42 -0.33 -13.97
CA ARG A 85 -35.82 -0.80 -13.93
C ARG A 85 -36.70 -0.08 -14.95
N MET A 86 -36.57 1.24 -15.05
CA MET A 86 -37.29 2.00 -16.09
C MET A 86 -36.96 1.50 -17.50
N ALA A 87 -35.67 1.26 -17.78
CA ALA A 87 -35.22 0.74 -19.07
C ALA A 87 -35.79 -0.66 -19.37
N LYS A 88 -35.79 -1.55 -18.37
CA LYS A 88 -36.37 -2.90 -18.45
C LYS A 88 -37.90 -2.87 -18.68
N ASP A 89 -38.58 -1.84 -18.18
CA ASP A 89 -40.01 -1.60 -18.42
C ASP A 89 -40.31 -0.96 -19.80
N GLY A 90 -39.31 -0.84 -20.68
CA GLY A 90 -39.48 -0.26 -22.01
C GLY A 90 -39.47 1.27 -22.04
N LYS A 91 -39.16 1.93 -20.92
CA LYS A 91 -39.12 3.40 -20.81
C LYS A 91 -37.69 3.90 -20.91
N ARG A 92 -37.45 4.93 -21.72
CA ARG A 92 -36.13 5.56 -21.81
C ARG A 92 -35.80 6.28 -20.49
N PRO A 93 -34.69 5.93 -19.79
CA PRO A 93 -34.30 6.63 -18.58
C PRO A 93 -33.91 8.09 -18.88
N PRO A 94 -34.15 9.03 -17.95
CA PRO A 94 -33.68 10.40 -18.09
C PRO A 94 -32.14 10.45 -18.07
N ALA A 95 -31.58 11.51 -18.66
CA ALA A 95 -30.15 11.76 -18.63
C ALA A 95 -29.63 11.93 -17.19
N ILE A 96 -28.53 11.25 -16.88
CA ILE A 96 -27.87 11.35 -15.57
C ILE A 96 -27.12 12.68 -15.48
N LYS A 97 -27.35 13.41 -14.39
CA LYS A 97 -26.65 14.66 -14.07
C LYS A 97 -25.87 14.52 -12.77
N ILE A 98 -24.87 13.64 -12.76
CA ILE A 98 -23.96 13.48 -11.62
C ILE A 98 -22.74 14.37 -11.87
N ALA A 99 -22.53 15.36 -10.99
CA ALA A 99 -21.35 16.21 -11.06
C ALA A 99 -20.22 15.63 -10.20
N VAL A 100 -19.14 15.20 -10.86
CA VAL A 100 -17.88 14.78 -10.23
C VAL A 100 -16.86 15.88 -10.49
N ARG A 101 -16.54 16.69 -9.48
CA ARG A 101 -15.69 17.89 -9.65
C ARG A 101 -14.30 17.79 -9.02
N ASN A 102 -14.08 16.85 -8.13
CA ASN A 102 -12.88 16.81 -7.29
C ASN A 102 -12.08 15.52 -7.51
N PRO A 103 -10.74 15.56 -7.40
CA PRO A 103 -9.92 14.35 -7.37
C PRO A 103 -10.16 13.61 -6.04
N TYR A 104 -10.95 12.55 -6.06
CA TYR A 104 -11.27 11.75 -4.87
C TYR A 104 -10.13 10.78 -4.45
N CYS A 105 -9.13 10.57 -5.32
CA CYS A 105 -8.12 9.51 -5.21
C CYS A 105 -6.69 10.06 -4.99
N THR A 106 -6.56 11.07 -4.13
CA THR A 106 -5.28 11.74 -3.83
C THR A 106 -4.27 10.82 -3.15
N VAL A 107 -4.67 10.04 -2.13
CA VAL A 107 -3.71 9.19 -1.39
C VAL A 107 -3.18 8.12 -2.33
N PHE A 108 -4.04 7.53 -3.17
CA PHE A 108 -3.58 6.57 -4.16
C PHE A 108 -2.67 7.14 -5.22
N ARG A 109 -3.04 8.26 -5.83
CA ARG A 109 -2.17 8.90 -6.83
C ARG A 109 -0.79 9.21 -6.24
N ASP A 110 -0.74 9.77 -5.05
CA ASP A 110 0.50 10.26 -4.46
C ASP A 110 1.37 9.12 -3.88
N ASN A 111 0.80 7.91 -3.69
CA ASN A 111 1.51 6.76 -3.11
C ASN A 111 1.50 5.49 -3.98
N ALA A 112 1.03 5.56 -5.23
CA ALA A 112 0.93 4.38 -6.12
C ALA A 112 2.28 3.65 -6.27
N GLY A 113 3.39 4.38 -6.35
CA GLY A 113 4.74 3.80 -6.45
C GLY A 113 5.19 2.97 -5.23
N LYS A 114 4.51 3.11 -4.08
CA LYS A 114 4.81 2.38 -2.84
C LYS A 114 3.89 1.18 -2.61
N ILE A 115 2.92 0.93 -3.50
CA ILE A 115 1.90 -0.10 -3.29
C ILE A 115 2.48 -1.51 -3.14
N GLY A 116 3.64 -1.78 -3.75
CA GLY A 116 4.35 -3.06 -3.63
C GLY A 116 4.92 -3.35 -2.24
N MET A 117 4.92 -2.37 -1.34
CA MET A 117 5.31 -2.58 0.07
C MET A 117 4.22 -3.25 0.91
N LEU A 118 2.99 -3.33 0.38
CA LEU A 118 1.87 -3.92 1.10
C LEU A 118 1.87 -5.45 0.95
N PRO A 119 1.51 -6.20 2.01
CA PRO A 119 1.37 -7.64 1.92
C PRO A 119 0.19 -8.03 1.02
N ALA A 120 0.32 -9.16 0.34
CA ALA A 120 -0.79 -9.74 -0.43
C ALA A 120 -2.01 -10.02 0.48
N PRO A 121 -3.25 -9.85 0.00
CA PRO A 121 -3.64 -9.49 -1.38
C PRO A 121 -3.85 -7.98 -1.62
N LEU A 122 -3.39 -7.11 -0.70
CA LEU A 122 -3.72 -5.68 -0.71
C LEU A 122 -3.30 -4.94 -2.00
N PRO A 123 -2.08 -5.13 -2.56
CA PRO A 123 -1.67 -4.36 -3.74
C PRO A 123 -2.64 -4.51 -4.92
N SER A 124 -2.96 -5.76 -5.28
CA SER A 124 -3.86 -6.05 -6.40
C SER A 124 -5.29 -5.56 -6.13
N SER A 125 -5.78 -5.75 -4.91
CA SER A 125 -7.14 -5.35 -4.52
C SER A 125 -7.33 -3.83 -4.57
N ILE A 126 -6.35 -3.08 -4.05
CA ILE A 126 -6.36 -1.61 -4.03
C ILE A 126 -6.30 -1.06 -5.46
N VAL A 127 -5.38 -1.54 -6.30
CA VAL A 127 -5.30 -1.13 -7.71
C VAL A 127 -6.63 -1.40 -8.42
N ARG A 128 -7.19 -2.59 -8.24
CA ARG A 128 -8.48 -2.95 -8.86
C ARG A 128 -9.60 -2.02 -8.41
N PHE A 129 -9.69 -1.70 -7.12
CA PHE A 129 -10.70 -0.77 -6.61
C PHE A 129 -10.60 0.60 -7.31
N TYR A 130 -9.41 1.19 -7.38
CA TYR A 130 -9.24 2.50 -8.02
C TYR A 130 -9.50 2.47 -9.52
N LEU A 131 -9.13 1.40 -10.22
CA LEU A 131 -9.46 1.23 -11.64
C LEU A 131 -10.98 1.15 -11.85
N GLN A 132 -11.71 0.43 -11.00
CA GLN A 132 -13.18 0.39 -11.08
C GLN A 132 -13.80 1.76 -10.80
N VAL A 133 -13.27 2.52 -9.83
CA VAL A 133 -13.71 3.90 -9.58
C VAL A 133 -13.46 4.78 -10.81
N TYR A 134 -12.30 4.71 -11.45
CA TYR A 134 -12.01 5.50 -12.65
C TYR A 134 -12.93 5.14 -13.83
N ALA A 135 -13.18 3.85 -14.07
CA ALA A 135 -14.12 3.41 -15.10
C ALA A 135 -15.54 3.94 -14.84
N LEU A 136 -16.03 3.87 -13.60
CA LEU A 136 -17.33 4.44 -13.24
C LEU A 136 -17.40 5.95 -13.45
N LEU A 137 -16.31 6.68 -13.16
CA LEU A 137 -16.24 8.12 -13.40
C LEU A 137 -16.29 8.47 -14.89
N GLU A 138 -15.60 7.69 -15.72
CA GLU A 138 -15.64 7.82 -17.18
C GLU A 138 -17.04 7.54 -17.73
N ASP A 139 -17.70 6.48 -17.27
CA ASP A 139 -19.08 6.17 -17.63
C ASP A 139 -20.05 7.31 -17.27
N PHE A 140 -19.92 7.87 -16.05
CA PHE A 140 -20.75 9.01 -15.64
C PHE A 140 -20.54 10.24 -16.52
N GLU A 141 -19.30 10.48 -16.95
CA GLU A 141 -18.99 11.62 -17.82
C GLU A 141 -19.56 11.41 -19.23
N ASN A 142 -19.37 10.22 -19.81
CA ASN A 142 -19.96 9.87 -21.10
C ASN A 142 -21.50 10.03 -21.08
N PHE A 143 -22.15 9.64 -19.99
CA PHE A 143 -23.60 9.80 -19.85
C PHE A 143 -24.02 11.25 -19.70
N ARG A 144 -23.22 12.08 -18.99
CA ARG A 144 -23.44 13.53 -18.87
C ARG A 144 -23.36 14.22 -20.24
N GLU A 145 -22.53 13.73 -21.14
CA GLU A 145 -22.32 14.27 -22.48
C GLU A 145 -23.32 13.74 -23.52
N GLY A 146 -24.30 12.93 -23.10
CA GLY A 146 -25.36 12.46 -23.98
C GLY A 146 -24.99 11.24 -24.82
N ALA A 147 -23.94 10.48 -24.44
CA ALA A 147 -23.54 9.27 -25.17
C ALA A 147 -24.68 8.24 -25.35
N LEU A 148 -25.68 8.28 -24.48
CA LEU A 148 -26.84 7.38 -24.55
C LEU A 148 -28.03 7.94 -25.33
N ASP A 149 -27.99 9.17 -25.83
CA ASP A 149 -29.17 9.86 -26.38
C ASP A 149 -29.66 9.26 -27.71
N GLN A 150 -28.74 8.67 -28.48
CA GLN A 150 -29.05 8.03 -29.77
C GLN A 150 -28.97 6.50 -29.73
N GLU A 151 -28.53 5.93 -28.60
CA GLU A 151 -28.40 4.48 -28.47
C GLU A 151 -29.76 3.78 -28.42
N PRO A 152 -29.90 2.58 -29.03
CA PRO A 152 -31.10 1.76 -28.90
C PRO A 152 -31.36 1.37 -27.44
N LEU A 153 -32.64 1.29 -27.05
CA LEU A 153 -33.02 0.97 -25.67
C LEU A 153 -32.39 -0.33 -25.13
N PRO A 154 -32.28 -1.44 -25.89
CA PRO A 154 -31.58 -2.64 -25.40
C PRO A 154 -30.11 -2.39 -25.04
N THR A 155 -29.41 -1.54 -25.81
CA THR A 155 -28.03 -1.14 -25.51
C THR A 155 -27.96 -0.33 -24.23
N VAL A 156 -28.85 0.65 -24.08
CA VAL A 156 -28.97 1.49 -22.87
C VAL A 156 -29.23 0.62 -21.64
N THR A 157 -30.15 -0.35 -21.73
CA THR A 157 -30.46 -1.28 -20.63
C THR A 157 -29.22 -2.08 -20.21
N ARG A 158 -28.48 -2.63 -21.18
CA ARG A 158 -27.25 -3.39 -20.91
C ARG A 158 -26.19 -2.55 -20.21
N LEU A 159 -25.97 -1.31 -20.68
CA LEU A 159 -25.00 -0.40 -20.08
C LEU A 159 -25.35 -0.06 -18.62
N TYR A 160 -26.63 0.19 -18.32
CA TYR A 160 -27.07 0.40 -16.93
C TYR A 160 -26.90 -0.85 -16.05
N GLU A 161 -27.07 -2.04 -16.61
CA GLU A 161 -26.85 -3.31 -15.90
C GLU A 161 -25.38 -3.53 -15.57
N GLU A 162 -24.50 -3.32 -16.56
CA GLU A 162 -23.04 -3.38 -16.38
C GLU A 162 -22.56 -2.35 -15.35
N MET A 163 -23.08 -1.12 -15.40
CA MET A 163 -22.75 -0.07 -14.45
C MET A 163 -23.22 -0.40 -13.03
N ALA A 164 -24.44 -0.91 -12.86
CA ALA A 164 -24.97 -1.33 -11.56
C ALA A 164 -24.09 -2.44 -10.95
N ALA A 165 -23.72 -3.43 -11.77
CA ALA A 165 -22.85 -4.53 -11.37
C ALA A 165 -21.47 -4.01 -10.93
N LEU A 166 -20.84 -3.17 -11.77
CA LEU A 166 -19.52 -2.58 -11.48
C LEU A 166 -19.54 -1.75 -10.19
N LEU A 167 -20.57 -0.93 -9.98
CA LEU A 167 -20.70 -0.12 -8.77
C LEU A 167 -20.90 -0.98 -7.51
N SER A 168 -21.73 -2.02 -7.60
CA SER A 168 -21.94 -2.99 -6.52
C SER A 168 -20.65 -3.76 -6.18
N ASP A 169 -19.92 -4.22 -7.20
CA ASP A 169 -18.62 -4.89 -7.03
C ASP A 169 -17.59 -3.96 -6.39
N THR A 170 -17.54 -2.69 -6.82
CA THR A 170 -16.63 -1.67 -6.26
C THR A 170 -16.88 -1.45 -4.78
N ILE A 171 -18.14 -1.32 -4.37
CA ILE A 171 -18.53 -1.17 -2.95
C ILE A 171 -18.06 -2.39 -2.14
N ARG A 172 -18.36 -3.60 -2.60
CA ARG A 172 -17.98 -4.85 -1.92
C ARG A 172 -16.47 -5.01 -1.83
N LEU A 173 -15.74 -4.65 -2.89
CA LEU A 173 -14.29 -4.68 -2.89
C LEU A 173 -13.71 -3.71 -1.87
N GLY A 174 -14.22 -2.47 -1.80
CA GLY A 174 -13.78 -1.49 -0.82
C GLY A 174 -13.96 -1.97 0.63
N GLU A 175 -15.10 -2.57 0.94
CA GLU A 175 -15.35 -3.18 2.26
C GLU A 175 -14.42 -4.36 2.56
N THR A 176 -14.14 -5.18 1.54
CA THR A 176 -13.21 -6.32 1.66
C THR A 176 -11.80 -5.83 1.97
N ILE A 177 -11.33 -4.80 1.26
CA ILE A 177 -10.02 -4.18 1.52
C ILE A 177 -9.94 -3.65 2.95
N GLY A 178 -10.99 -2.95 3.44
CA GLY A 178 -11.03 -2.46 4.81
C GLY A 178 -10.89 -3.57 5.86
N LYS A 179 -11.58 -4.70 5.66
CA LYS A 179 -11.47 -5.88 6.53
C LYS A 179 -10.08 -6.51 6.48
N GLU A 180 -9.49 -6.62 5.29
CA GLU A 180 -8.12 -7.15 5.14
C GLU A 180 -7.07 -6.27 5.82
N VAL A 181 -7.20 -4.94 5.70
CA VAL A 181 -6.29 -4.01 6.39
C VAL A 181 -6.41 -4.16 7.90
N GLU A 182 -7.63 -4.20 8.46
CA GLU A 182 -7.83 -4.40 9.91
C GLU A 182 -7.31 -5.77 10.38
N ARG A 183 -7.47 -6.83 9.56
CA ARG A 183 -6.96 -8.17 9.87
C ARG A 183 -5.43 -8.22 9.93
N ILE A 184 -4.76 -7.54 9.00
CA ILE A 184 -3.29 -7.53 8.89
C ILE A 184 -2.67 -6.55 9.90
N TYR A 185 -3.32 -5.41 10.13
CA TYR A 185 -2.85 -4.32 10.98
C TYR A 185 -3.90 -3.94 12.02
N PRO A 186 -4.17 -4.79 13.01
CA PRO A 186 -5.20 -4.54 14.01
C PRO A 186 -4.94 -3.23 14.76
N SER A 187 -6.00 -2.45 14.98
CA SER A 187 -5.92 -1.24 15.79
C SER A 187 -5.78 -1.61 17.28
N PRO A 188 -4.84 -0.99 18.04
CA PRO A 188 -4.57 -1.35 19.44
C PRO A 188 -5.71 -1.02 20.44
N SER A 189 -6.86 -0.50 20.00
CA SER A 189 -7.91 0.10 20.85
C SER A 189 -9.20 -0.72 21.01
N ARG A 190 -9.14 -2.06 21.00
CA ARG A 190 -10.26 -2.92 21.44
C ARG A 190 -9.89 -3.83 22.62
N ILE A 191 -9.25 -3.25 23.63
CA ILE A 191 -9.18 -3.86 24.96
C ILE A 191 -10.11 -3.03 25.84
N HIS A 192 -11.40 -3.35 25.80
CA HIS A 192 -12.41 -2.93 26.76
C HIS A 192 -13.01 -4.17 27.39
#